data_AF-A0A0B6ZC07-F1
#
_entry.id   AF-A0A0B6ZC07-F1
#
_cell.length_a   1.000
_cell.length_b   1.000
_cell.length_c   1.000
_cell.angle_alpha   90.00
_cell.angle_beta   90.00
_cell.angle_gamma   90.00
#
_symmetry.space_group_name_H-M   'P 1'
#
loop_
_entity.id
_entity.type
_entity.pdbx_description
1 polymer ?
#
loop_
_entity_poly.entity_id
_entity_poly.type
_entity_poly.pdbx_seq_one_letter_code
_entity_poly.pdbx_strand_id
1 'polypeptide(L)'
;GVPVQPVCIRYPNIPDTVTWTWEGPGAFTQLWLTLCQFYTRCEIEYLPVYSPSEAEKADPKLFANNVRAVMADCLQCPVTDHTYDDCRTEKPKMSIYTKLKEFESLHSKLGVTLDQMQDLLKRLREIKKVKSEKEKAARVTFEEFSDYLMFPKSQLLQKVFDLYDIRRSGMIDFREYIIELSLVSTPTSTDGTIQL
;
A
#
# COMPACT_ATOMS: atom_id res chain seq x y z
N GLY A 1 -31.45 2.79 -7.93
CA GLY A 1 -31.31 2.54 -6.47
C GLY A 1 -32.65 2.69 -5.78
N VAL A 2 -32.81 2.07 -4.61
CA VAL A 2 -33.93 2.32 -3.68
C VAL A 2 -33.42 3.13 -2.47
N PRO A 3 -34.27 3.82 -1.71
CA PRO A 3 -33.85 4.49 -0.49
C PRO A 3 -33.24 3.51 0.52
N VAL A 4 -32.17 3.92 1.19
CA VAL A 4 -31.49 3.15 2.23
C VAL A 4 -31.41 3.96 3.52
N GLN A 5 -31.45 3.28 4.67
CA GLN A 5 -31.19 3.92 5.95
C GLN A 5 -29.82 3.50 6.47
N PRO A 6 -28.79 4.38 6.42
CA PRO A 6 -27.48 4.05 6.95
C PRO A 6 -27.52 3.97 8.48
N VAL A 7 -26.79 3.01 9.03
CA VAL A 7 -26.64 2.84 10.48
C VAL A 7 -25.16 2.79 10.82
N CYS A 8 -24.72 3.68 11.70
CA CYS A 8 -23.35 3.75 12.16
C CYS A 8 -23.23 3.17 13.57
N ILE A 9 -22.15 2.43 13.83
CA ILE A 9 -21.88 1.81 15.13
C ILE A 9 -20.51 2.32 15.62
N ARG A 10 -20.46 2.77 16.87
CA ARG A 10 -19.25 3.27 17.54
C ARG A 10 -18.99 2.49 18.83
N TYR A 11 -17.71 2.20 19.08
CA TYR A 11 -17.25 1.58 20.33
C TYR A 11 -16.29 2.55 21.05
N PRO A 12 -16.80 3.53 21.81
CA PRO A 12 -15.98 4.52 22.50
C PRO A 12 -15.34 3.95 23.79
N ASN A 13 -14.69 2.80 23.68
CA ASN A 13 -13.99 2.12 24.76
C ASN A 13 -12.49 2.41 24.67
N ILE A 14 -11.81 2.57 25.81
CA ILE A 14 -10.36 2.86 25.82
C ILE A 14 -9.56 1.70 25.21
N PRO A 15 -9.77 0.43 25.62
CA PRO A 15 -9.26 -0.69 24.86
C PRO A 15 -10.28 -1.02 23.77
N ASP A 16 -9.92 -0.75 22.52
CA ASP A 16 -10.73 -1.23 21.41
C ASP A 16 -10.50 -2.73 21.22
N THR A 17 -11.48 -3.51 21.67
CA THR A 17 -11.45 -4.97 21.58
C THR A 17 -12.40 -5.51 20.53
N VAL A 18 -13.13 -4.63 19.83
CA VAL A 18 -14.22 -5.02 18.91
C VAL A 18 -13.85 -4.77 17.46
N THR A 19 -13.05 -3.74 17.15
CA THR A 19 -12.58 -3.47 15.78
C THR A 19 -11.41 -4.37 15.36
N TRP A 20 -11.59 -5.68 15.51
CA TRP A 20 -10.56 -6.66 15.17
C TRP A 20 -10.48 -6.92 13.66
N THR A 21 -9.28 -6.86 13.11
CA THR A 21 -8.97 -7.29 11.74
C THR A 21 -7.98 -8.46 11.77
N TRP A 22 -7.58 -8.99 10.60
CA TRP A 22 -6.53 -10.03 10.51
C TRP A 22 -5.18 -9.58 11.10
N GLU A 23 -5.00 -8.29 11.31
CA GLU A 23 -3.83 -7.69 11.92
C GLU A 23 -4.21 -7.04 13.25
N GLY A 24 -3.86 -7.74 14.33
CA GLY A 24 -4.16 -7.33 15.68
C GLY A 24 -3.78 -8.42 16.68
N PRO A 25 -3.95 -8.17 17.99
CA PRO A 25 -3.78 -9.21 18.98
C PRO A 25 -4.71 -10.40 18.69
N GLY A 26 -4.28 -11.61 19.07
CA GLY A 26 -5.03 -12.82 18.77
C GLY A 26 -6.43 -12.84 19.41
N ALA A 27 -7.35 -13.63 18.86
CA ALA A 27 -8.73 -13.69 19.32
C ALA A 27 -8.88 -13.93 20.84
N PHE A 28 -8.02 -14.79 21.44
CA PHE A 28 -8.01 -15.03 22.88
C PHE A 28 -7.56 -13.82 23.69
N THR A 29 -6.61 -13.04 23.18
CA THR A 29 -6.19 -11.78 23.80
C THR A 29 -7.32 -10.77 23.75
N GLN A 30 -8.03 -10.66 22.64
CA GLN A 30 -9.18 -9.76 22.50
C GLN A 30 -10.32 -10.15 23.44
N LEU A 31 -10.62 -11.45 23.53
CA LEU A 31 -11.61 -11.96 24.47
C LEU A 31 -11.21 -11.63 25.91
N TRP A 32 -9.97 -11.91 26.29
CA TRP A 32 -9.47 -11.61 27.63
C TRP A 32 -9.57 -10.12 27.95
N LEU A 33 -9.10 -9.25 27.05
CA LEU A 33 -9.17 -7.79 27.22
C LEU A 33 -10.62 -7.30 27.32
N THR A 34 -11.54 -7.89 26.56
CA THR A 34 -12.98 -7.57 26.64
C THR A 34 -13.55 -7.98 27.99
N LEU A 35 -13.20 -9.18 28.50
CA LEU A 35 -13.64 -9.66 29.81
C LEU A 35 -13.05 -8.87 30.98
N CYS A 36 -11.88 -8.24 30.79
CA CYS A 36 -11.31 -7.31 31.77
C CYS A 36 -12.03 -5.95 31.79
N GLN A 37 -12.90 -5.65 30.82
CA GLN A 37 -13.74 -4.45 30.85
C GLN A 37 -15.02 -4.76 31.62
N PHE A 38 -15.23 -4.05 32.73
CA PHE A 38 -16.48 -4.16 33.50
C PHE A 38 -17.71 -3.69 32.71
N TYR A 39 -17.51 -2.78 31.74
CA TYR A 39 -18.54 -2.25 30.87
C TYR A 39 -17.96 -1.97 29.48
N THR A 40 -18.64 -2.46 28.43
CA THR A 40 -18.30 -2.20 27.02
C THR A 40 -19.41 -1.36 26.42
N ARG A 41 -19.09 -0.12 26.06
CA ARG A 41 -20.01 0.83 25.43
C ARG A 41 -20.14 0.55 23.94
N CYS A 42 -21.37 0.57 23.45
CA CYS A 42 -21.71 0.51 22.03
C CYS A 42 -22.74 1.60 21.76
N GLU A 43 -22.48 2.46 20.80
CA GLU A 43 -23.38 3.52 20.36
C GLU A 43 -23.84 3.19 18.94
N ILE A 44 -25.15 3.22 18.71
CA ILE A 44 -25.75 2.99 17.40
C ILE A 44 -26.47 4.26 17.00
N GLU A 45 -26.11 4.79 15.83
CA GLU A 45 -26.69 6.00 15.28
C GLU A 45 -27.41 5.68 13.96
N TYR A 46 -28.72 5.93 13.94
CA TYR A 46 -29.56 5.79 12.77
C TYR A 46 -29.54 7.11 12.01
N LEU A 47 -28.92 7.11 10.83
CA LEU A 47 -28.88 8.30 9.99
C LEU A 47 -30.22 8.48 9.25
N PRO A 48 -30.51 9.70 8.76
CA PRO A 48 -31.67 9.95 7.92
C PRO A 48 -31.68 9.02 6.69
N VAL A 49 -32.89 8.69 6.22
CA VAL A 49 -33.05 7.86 5.02
C VAL A 49 -32.44 8.57 3.81
N TYR A 50 -31.44 7.94 3.20
CA TYR A 50 -30.77 8.44 2.01
C TYR A 50 -31.50 7.97 0.75
N SER A 51 -32.06 8.91 0.00
CA SER A 51 -32.81 8.63 -1.22
C SER A 51 -31.98 8.97 -2.46
N PRO A 52 -31.81 8.05 -3.41
CA PRO A 52 -30.96 8.28 -4.59
C PRO A 52 -31.56 9.33 -5.53
N SER A 53 -30.70 10.22 -6.01
CA SER A 53 -30.95 11.08 -7.17
C SER A 53 -31.03 10.29 -8.49
N GLU A 54 -31.50 10.91 -9.58
CA GLU A 54 -31.54 10.24 -10.89
C GLU A 54 -30.15 9.80 -11.39
N ALA A 55 -29.11 10.59 -11.11
CA ALA A 55 -27.73 10.23 -11.44
C ALA A 55 -27.26 8.98 -10.68
N GLU A 56 -27.55 8.91 -9.38
CA GLU A 56 -27.26 7.75 -8.53
C GLU A 56 -28.14 6.54 -8.84
N LYS A 57 -29.33 6.75 -9.42
CA LYS A 57 -30.14 5.65 -9.94
C LYS A 57 -29.50 5.03 -11.19
N ALA A 58 -28.86 5.83 -12.02
CA ALA A 58 -28.14 5.38 -13.21
C ALA A 58 -26.76 4.76 -12.89
N ASP A 59 -26.06 5.29 -11.88
CA ASP A 59 -24.77 4.76 -11.41
C ASP A 59 -24.83 4.25 -9.94
N PRO A 60 -24.89 2.93 -9.74
CA PRO A 60 -24.88 2.33 -8.41
C PRO A 60 -23.60 2.57 -7.60
N LYS A 61 -22.44 2.77 -8.26
CA LYS A 61 -21.17 3.03 -7.56
C LYS A 61 -21.16 4.43 -6.97
N LEU A 62 -21.65 5.40 -7.71
CA LEU A 62 -21.83 6.77 -7.23
C LEU A 62 -22.73 6.79 -5.98
N PHE A 63 -23.86 6.07 -6.02
CA PHE A 63 -24.74 5.95 -4.86
C PHE A 63 -24.03 5.36 -3.63
N ALA A 64 -23.29 4.27 -3.80
CA ALA A 64 -22.55 3.65 -2.71
C ALA A 64 -21.47 4.58 -2.13
N ASN A 65 -20.77 5.32 -2.99
CA ASN A 65 -19.76 6.29 -2.58
C ASN A 65 -20.33 7.44 -1.75
N ASN A 66 -21.48 7.98 -2.16
CA ASN A 66 -22.14 9.06 -1.43
C ASN A 66 -22.70 8.59 -0.08
N VAL A 67 -23.33 7.41 -0.03
CA VAL A 67 -23.78 6.82 1.24
C VAL A 67 -22.60 6.56 2.17
N ARG A 68 -21.48 6.06 1.65
CA ARG A 68 -20.23 5.87 2.41
C ARG A 68 -19.70 7.19 2.96
N ALA A 69 -19.72 8.27 2.16
CA ALA A 69 -19.27 9.58 2.62
C ALA A 69 -20.12 10.09 3.79
N VAL A 70 -21.45 9.98 3.70
CA VAL A 70 -22.37 10.38 4.80
C VAL A 70 -22.11 9.58 6.07
N MET A 71 -21.85 8.27 5.96
CA MET A 71 -21.50 7.44 7.12
C MET A 71 -20.13 7.81 7.70
N ALA A 72 -19.14 8.10 6.85
CA ALA A 72 -17.80 8.48 7.28
C ALA A 72 -17.80 9.83 8.00
N ASP A 73 -18.59 10.79 7.52
CA ASP A 73 -18.78 12.08 8.18
C ASP A 73 -19.41 11.91 9.58
N CYS A 74 -20.41 11.03 9.74
CA CYS A 74 -20.98 10.69 11.04
C CYS A 74 -19.93 10.08 11.99
N LEU A 75 -19.12 9.14 11.47
CA LEU A 75 -18.09 8.44 12.25
C LEU A 75 -16.81 9.27 12.48
N GLN A 76 -16.65 10.41 11.79
CA GLN A 76 -15.43 11.23 11.78
C GLN A 76 -14.19 10.42 11.37
N CYS A 77 -14.35 9.53 10.37
CA CYS A 77 -13.27 8.70 9.87
C CYS A 77 -12.92 9.04 8.41
N PRO A 78 -11.65 8.92 8.03
CA PRO A 78 -11.26 9.09 6.63
C PRO A 78 -11.77 7.92 5.80
N VAL A 79 -12.10 8.22 4.54
CA VAL A 79 -12.45 7.20 3.55
C VAL A 79 -11.22 6.88 2.70
N THR A 80 -11.04 5.60 2.40
CA THR A 80 -10.01 5.14 1.47
C THR A 80 -10.61 4.12 0.51
N ASP A 81 -10.16 4.13 -0.75
CA ASP A 81 -10.60 3.19 -1.78
C ASP A 81 -9.78 1.88 -1.77
N HIS A 82 -9.65 1.27 -0.58
CA HIS A 82 -9.03 -0.05 -0.45
C HIS A 82 -10.09 -1.15 -0.49
N THR A 83 -9.78 -2.21 -1.21
CA THR A 83 -10.51 -3.48 -1.13
C THR A 83 -9.87 -4.39 -0.08
N TYR A 84 -10.59 -5.44 0.31
CA TYR A 84 -10.07 -6.46 1.24
C TYR A 84 -8.77 -7.11 0.73
N ASP A 85 -8.65 -7.33 -0.59
CA ASP A 85 -7.44 -7.92 -1.17
C ASP A 85 -6.26 -6.95 -1.18
N ASP A 86 -6.51 -5.65 -1.30
CA ASP A 86 -5.45 -4.63 -1.18
C ASP A 86 -4.84 -4.70 0.23
N CYS A 87 -5.66 -4.64 1.27
CA CYS A 87 -5.16 -4.69 2.65
C CYS A 87 -4.57 -6.07 3.04
N ARG A 88 -4.93 -7.15 2.34
CA ARG A 88 -4.35 -8.50 2.54
C ARG A 88 -2.98 -8.67 1.87
N THR A 89 -2.80 -8.06 0.70
CA THR A 89 -1.55 -8.12 -0.06
C THR A 89 -0.53 -7.11 0.45
N GLU A 90 -1.01 -5.95 0.91
CA GLU A 90 -0.28 -4.97 1.69
C GLU A 90 -0.09 -5.44 3.13
N LYS A 91 0.71 -6.50 3.34
CA LYS A 91 1.23 -6.78 4.68
C LYS A 91 2.01 -5.55 5.14
N PRO A 92 1.67 -4.86 6.23
CA PRO A 92 2.42 -3.70 6.64
C PRO A 92 3.68 -4.19 7.34
N LYS A 93 4.75 -4.24 6.55
CA LYS A 93 6.06 -3.91 7.11
C LYS A 93 6.49 -2.51 6.71
N MET A 94 5.83 -1.93 5.70
CA MET A 94 6.09 -0.57 5.26
C MET A 94 4.94 -0.12 4.35
N SER A 95 4.25 0.97 4.67
CA SER A 95 3.35 1.64 3.71
C SER A 95 4.14 1.92 2.42
N ILE A 96 3.51 1.84 1.24
CA ILE A 96 4.15 2.21 -0.04
C ILE A 96 4.84 3.58 0.07
N TYR A 97 4.22 4.52 0.78
CA TYR A 97 4.79 5.83 1.08
C TYR A 97 6.07 5.77 1.94
N THR A 98 6.09 4.92 2.96
CA THR A 98 7.27 4.71 3.82
C THR A 98 8.39 4.02 3.03
N LYS A 99 8.05 3.06 2.15
CA LYS A 99 9.01 2.36 1.30
C LYS A 99 9.66 3.32 0.30
N LEU A 100 8.84 4.15 -0.35
CA LEU A 100 9.31 5.19 -1.27
C LEU A 100 10.19 6.24 -0.57
N LYS A 101 9.81 6.66 0.64
CA LYS A 101 10.61 7.62 1.42
C LYS A 101 11.95 7.03 1.87
N GLU A 102 11.97 5.77 2.30
CA GLU A 102 13.22 5.07 2.61
C GLU A 102 14.07 4.87 1.36
N PHE A 103 13.44 4.51 0.24
CA PHE A 103 14.09 4.37 -1.05
C PHE A 103 14.73 5.70 -1.51
N GLU A 104 14.01 6.83 -1.44
CA GLU A 104 14.52 8.18 -1.74
C GLU A 104 15.68 8.59 -0.81
N SER A 105 15.56 8.33 0.49
CA SER A 105 16.61 8.61 1.48
C SER A 105 17.88 7.77 1.26
N LEU A 106 17.73 6.51 0.85
CA LEU A 106 18.86 5.64 0.53
C LEU A 106 19.47 6.00 -0.82
N HIS A 107 18.67 6.35 -1.82
CA HIS A 107 19.14 6.70 -3.15
C HIS A 107 19.81 8.07 -3.24
N SER A 108 19.34 9.05 -2.46
CA SER A 108 20.04 10.34 -2.29
C SER A 108 21.43 10.17 -1.67
N LYS A 109 21.58 9.22 -0.73
CA LYS A 109 22.88 8.86 -0.12
C LYS A 109 23.78 8.06 -1.06
N LEU A 110 23.21 7.28 -1.97
CA LEU A 110 23.94 6.53 -3.00
C LEU A 110 24.35 7.42 -4.17
N GLY A 111 23.72 8.57 -4.38
CA GLY A 111 24.04 9.49 -5.47
C GLY A 111 23.67 8.95 -6.86
N VAL A 112 22.62 8.15 -6.95
CA VAL A 112 22.15 7.57 -8.22
C VAL A 112 21.56 8.66 -9.11
N THR A 113 22.07 8.81 -10.33
CA THR A 113 21.68 9.85 -11.29
C THR A 113 20.83 9.30 -12.44
N LEU A 114 20.01 10.16 -13.06
CA LEU A 114 19.16 9.84 -14.21
C LEU A 114 19.94 9.23 -15.39
N ASP A 115 21.19 9.63 -15.61
CA ASP A 115 22.04 9.10 -16.67
C ASP A 115 22.33 7.60 -16.48
N GLN A 116 22.43 7.14 -15.23
CA GLN A 116 22.63 5.73 -14.92
C GLN A 116 21.39 4.89 -15.25
N MET A 117 20.18 5.47 -15.20
CA MET A 117 18.94 4.74 -15.48
C MET A 117 18.84 4.20 -16.91
N GLN A 118 19.33 4.96 -17.89
CA GLN A 118 19.33 4.50 -19.28
C GLN A 118 20.20 3.24 -19.46
N ASP A 119 21.30 3.17 -18.73
CA ASP A 119 22.19 2.00 -18.74
C ASP A 119 21.60 0.83 -17.94
N LEU A 120 20.88 1.09 -16.84
CA LEU A 120 20.13 0.06 -16.12
C LEU A 120 19.02 -0.56 -16.98
N LEU A 121 18.33 0.23 -17.80
CA LEU A 121 17.33 -0.27 -18.75
C LEU A 121 17.94 -1.16 -19.85
N LYS A 122 19.15 -0.84 -20.32
CA LYS A 122 19.88 -1.71 -21.27
C LYS A 122 20.24 -3.05 -20.61
N ARG A 123 20.73 -3.01 -19.37
CA ARG A 123 21.09 -4.21 -18.58
C ARG A 123 19.88 -5.09 -18.27
N LEU A 124 18.72 -4.50 -17.99
CA LEU A 124 17.46 -5.25 -17.88
C LEU A 124 17.13 -6.05 -19.15
N ARG A 125 17.36 -5.46 -20.32
CA ARG A 125 17.13 -6.15 -21.59
C ARG A 125 18.11 -7.30 -21.78
N GLU A 126 19.36 -7.16 -21.31
CA GLU A 126 20.35 -8.24 -21.33
C GLU A 126 19.97 -9.37 -20.39
N ILE A 127 19.55 -9.08 -19.16
CA ILE A 127 19.05 -10.08 -18.19
C ILE A 127 17.92 -10.92 -18.81
N LYS A 128 16.97 -10.26 -19.47
CA LYS A 128 15.84 -10.93 -20.15
C LYS A 128 16.24 -11.74 -21.39
N LYS A 129 17.38 -11.44 -22.01
CA LYS A 129 17.92 -12.23 -23.14
C LYS A 129 18.68 -13.47 -22.66
N VAL A 130 19.36 -13.36 -21.51
CA VAL A 130 20.19 -14.43 -20.95
C VAL A 130 19.34 -15.45 -20.16
N LYS A 131 18.32 -14.99 -19.43
CA LYS A 131 17.43 -15.86 -18.66
C LYS A 131 16.26 -16.32 -19.55
N SER A 132 16.07 -17.64 -19.64
CA SER A 132 15.11 -18.32 -20.53
C SER A 132 13.68 -17.80 -20.37
N GLU A 133 12.83 -17.87 -21.41
CA GLU A 133 11.40 -17.51 -21.39
C GLU A 133 10.59 -18.16 -20.24
N LYS A 134 11.09 -19.23 -19.62
CA LYS A 134 10.49 -19.87 -18.44
C LYS A 134 10.72 -19.10 -17.13
N GLU A 135 11.78 -18.31 -17.01
CA GLU A 135 12.06 -17.43 -15.88
C GLU A 135 11.50 -16.02 -16.15
N LYS A 136 10.17 -15.90 -16.11
CA LYS A 136 9.45 -14.63 -16.42
C LYS A 136 9.78 -13.44 -15.50
N ALA A 137 10.52 -13.65 -14.41
CA ALA A 137 10.92 -12.61 -13.49
C ALA A 137 12.42 -12.34 -13.67
N ALA A 138 12.80 -11.08 -13.90
CA ALA A 138 14.20 -10.67 -14.02
C ALA A 138 14.86 -10.69 -12.62
N ARG A 139 14.93 -11.87 -12.03
CA ARG A 139 15.40 -12.08 -10.66
C ARG A 139 16.91 -11.98 -10.61
N VAL A 140 17.43 -11.20 -9.69
CA VAL A 140 18.86 -10.99 -9.50
C VAL A 140 19.27 -11.23 -8.05
N THR A 141 20.46 -11.79 -7.83
CA THR A 141 21.06 -11.92 -6.49
C THR A 141 21.67 -10.59 -6.05
N PHE A 142 22.13 -10.50 -4.80
CA PHE A 142 22.81 -9.30 -4.31
C PHE A 142 24.11 -9.00 -5.08
N GLU A 143 24.84 -10.04 -5.49
CA GLU A 143 26.04 -9.91 -6.31
C GLU A 143 25.70 -9.30 -7.67
N GLU A 144 24.74 -9.91 -8.37
CA GLU A 144 24.26 -9.42 -9.67
C GLU A 144 23.73 -7.99 -9.54
N PHE A 145 22.97 -7.69 -8.48
CA PHE A 145 22.45 -6.35 -8.21
C PHE A 145 23.55 -5.30 -8.04
N SER A 146 24.61 -5.62 -7.30
CA SER A 146 25.78 -4.74 -7.12
C SER A 146 26.49 -4.47 -8.44
N ASP A 147 26.70 -5.51 -9.25
CA ASP A 147 27.36 -5.41 -10.54
C ASP A 147 26.52 -4.61 -11.54
N TYR A 148 25.20 -4.85 -11.57
CA TYR A 148 24.28 -4.12 -12.43
C TYR A 148 24.14 -2.65 -12.09
N LEU A 149 24.29 -2.27 -10.82
CA LEU A 149 24.26 -0.86 -10.42
C LEU A 149 25.66 -0.20 -10.46
N MET A 150 26.72 -0.98 -10.70
CA MET A 150 28.12 -0.53 -10.60
C MET A 150 28.47 0.12 -9.25
N PHE A 151 27.77 -0.26 -8.19
CA PHE A 151 28.11 0.19 -6.84
C PHE A 151 28.97 -0.87 -6.16
N PRO A 152 29.95 -0.46 -5.34
CA PRO A 152 30.65 -1.40 -4.48
C PRO A 152 29.68 -2.00 -3.48
N LYS A 153 29.87 -3.28 -3.18
CA LYS A 153 29.14 -3.98 -2.11
C LYS A 153 29.32 -3.19 -0.81
N SER A 154 28.23 -2.65 -0.30
CA SER A 154 28.22 -1.81 0.89
C SER A 154 27.00 -2.13 1.75
N GLN A 155 27.07 -1.82 3.04
CA GLN A 155 25.93 -1.99 3.94
C GLN A 155 24.71 -1.17 3.49
N LEU A 156 24.93 -0.02 2.82
CA LEU A 156 23.87 0.82 2.28
C LEU A 156 23.16 0.12 1.11
N LEU A 157 23.94 -0.48 0.20
CA LEU A 157 23.40 -1.23 -0.94
C LEU A 157 22.67 -2.50 -0.50
N GLN A 158 23.18 -3.19 0.53
CA GLN A 158 22.50 -4.34 1.14
C GLN A 158 21.14 -3.93 1.71
N LYS A 159 21.06 -2.80 2.42
CA LYS A 159 19.78 -2.28 2.92
C LYS A 159 18.79 -2.00 1.78
N VAL A 160 19.24 -1.43 0.66
CA VAL A 160 18.38 -1.24 -0.51
C VAL A 160 17.91 -2.57 -1.07
N PHE A 161 18.78 -3.58 -1.18
CA PHE A 161 18.41 -4.92 -1.64
C PHE A 161 17.38 -5.58 -0.72
N ASP A 162 17.58 -5.47 0.60
CA ASP A 162 16.71 -6.05 1.62
C ASP A 162 15.29 -5.43 1.61
N LEU A 163 15.13 -4.19 1.12
CA LEU A 163 13.80 -3.59 0.90
C LEU A 163 12.97 -4.35 -0.15
N TYR A 164 13.61 -5.04 -1.08
CA TYR A 164 12.96 -5.80 -2.16
C TYR A 164 12.96 -7.31 -1.89
N ASP A 165 13.92 -7.85 -1.14
CA ASP A 165 13.94 -9.28 -0.76
C ASP A 165 13.05 -9.57 0.46
N ILE A 166 11.77 -9.23 0.35
CA ILE A 166 10.77 -9.35 1.43
C ILE A 166 10.68 -10.79 1.97
N ARG A 167 10.93 -11.78 1.11
CA ARG A 167 10.84 -13.21 1.44
C ARG A 167 12.16 -13.80 1.93
N ARG A 168 13.24 -13.02 2.03
CA ARG A 168 14.60 -13.50 2.33
C ARG A 168 15.02 -14.67 1.45
N SER A 169 14.66 -14.57 0.18
CA SER A 169 14.96 -15.56 -0.85
C SER A 169 16.37 -15.42 -1.41
N GLY A 170 17.06 -14.32 -1.08
CA GLY A 170 18.35 -13.95 -1.67
C GLY A 170 18.25 -13.43 -3.10
N MET A 171 17.03 -13.17 -3.60
CA MET A 171 16.76 -12.73 -4.96
C MET A 171 15.66 -11.69 -5.00
N ILE A 172 15.80 -10.68 -5.87
CA ILE A 172 14.80 -9.62 -6.08
C ILE A 172 14.42 -9.51 -7.55
N ASP A 173 13.20 -9.05 -7.87
CA ASP A 173 12.84 -8.72 -9.26
C ASP A 173 13.41 -7.35 -9.63
N PHE A 174 14.42 -7.34 -10.49
CA PHE A 174 15.12 -6.12 -10.88
C PHE A 174 14.22 -5.10 -11.60
N ARG A 175 13.07 -5.56 -12.15
CA ARG A 175 12.09 -4.65 -12.76
C ARG A 175 11.41 -3.77 -11.73
N GLU A 176 11.05 -4.33 -10.58
CA GLU A 176 10.38 -3.59 -9.50
C GLU A 176 11.28 -2.46 -9.02
N TYR A 177 12.56 -2.76 -8.84
CA TYR A 177 13.58 -1.76 -8.47
C TYR A 177 13.67 -0.61 -9.49
N ILE A 178 13.68 -0.90 -10.79
CA ILE A 178 13.80 0.14 -11.84
C ILE A 178 12.53 0.98 -11.97
N ILE A 179 11.35 0.37 -11.78
CA ILE A 179 10.08 1.11 -11.74
C ILE A 179 10.11 2.11 -10.58
N GLU A 180 10.49 1.67 -9.38
CA GLU A 180 10.54 2.52 -8.19
C GLU A 180 11.60 3.64 -8.34
N LEU A 181 12.76 3.32 -8.92
CA LEU A 181 13.78 4.31 -9.27
C LEU A 181 13.26 5.35 -10.27
N SER A 182 12.41 4.95 -11.22
CA SER A 182 11.82 5.89 -12.19
C SER A 182 10.80 6.84 -11.59
N LEU A 183 10.03 6.38 -10.59
CA LEU A 183 9.05 7.21 -9.91
C LEU A 183 9.70 8.29 -9.05
N VAL A 184 10.86 8.00 -8.47
CA VAL A 184 11.57 8.93 -7.57
C VAL A 184 12.46 9.91 -8.35
N SER A 185 12.86 9.56 -9.58
CA SER A 185 13.77 10.38 -10.38
C SER A 185 13.06 11.31 -11.38
N THR A 186 11.75 11.17 -11.59
CA THR A 186 10.98 12.18 -12.34
C THR A 186 10.91 13.47 -11.54
N PRO A 187 11.30 14.63 -12.10
CA PRO A 187 11.16 15.90 -11.41
C PRO A 187 9.69 16.13 -11.07
N THR A 188 9.45 16.48 -9.81
CA THR A 188 8.15 16.80 -9.23
C THR A 188 7.59 18.05 -9.92
N SER A 189 6.96 17.86 -11.08
CA SER A 189 6.10 18.83 -11.74
C SER A 189 4.95 18.08 -12.38
N THR A 190 4.12 17.50 -11.51
CA THR A 190 2.81 16.93 -11.86
C THR A 190 1.71 17.86 -11.37
N ASP A 191 1.80 19.15 -11.71
CA ASP A 191 0.74 20.13 -11.50
C ASP A 191 -0.22 20.23 -12.71
N GLY A 192 -0.12 19.30 -13.67
CA GLY A 192 -0.81 19.43 -14.96
C GLY A 192 -1.28 18.17 -15.67
N THR A 193 -1.23 16.97 -15.07
CA THR A 193 -1.52 15.76 -15.85
C THR A 193 -2.33 14.70 -15.12
N ILE A 194 -3.54 15.05 -14.69
CA ILE A 194 -4.68 14.10 -14.69
C ILE A 194 -5.92 14.89 -15.11
N GLN A 195 -6.20 14.90 -16.42
CA GLN A 195 -7.57 15.04 -16.93
C GLN A 195 -7.94 13.69 -17.55
N LEU A 196 -8.82 12.97 -16.88
CA LEU A 196 -9.66 11.92 -17.45
C LEU A 196 -11.10 12.25 -17.07
#